data_AF-H3A2Q4-F1
#
_entry.id   AF-H3A2Q4-F1
#
_cell.length_a   1.000
_cell.length_b   1.000
_cell.length_c   1.000
_cell.angle_alpha   90.00
_cell.angle_beta   90.00
_cell.angle_gamma   90.00
#
_symmetry.space_group_name_H-M   'P 1'
#
loop_
_entity.id
_entity.type
_entity.pdbx_description
1 polymer ?
#
loop_
_entity_poly.entity_id
_entity_poly.type
_entity_poly.pdbx_seq_one_letter_code
_entity_poly.pdbx_strand_id
1 'polypeptide(L)' 'QYAVQVKLELGHRAQVRKKPTVEGFTHDWLVFVRGPEHSNIQHFVEKVVFHLHESFPRPKR' A
#
# COMPACT_ATOMS: atom_id res chain seq x y z
N GLN A 1 -13.52 14.55 29.75
CA GLN A 1 -13.17 13.34 28.97
C GLN A 1 -12.36 13.78 27.77
N TYR A 2 -11.27 13.08 27.43
CA TYR A 2 -10.47 13.36 26.24
C TYR A 2 -10.68 12.25 25.21
N ALA A 3 -10.71 12.62 23.93
CA ALA A 3 -10.82 11.70 22.81
C ALA A 3 -9.83 12.13 21.72
N VAL A 4 -9.14 11.17 21.11
CA VAL A 4 -8.24 11.38 19.97
C VAL A 4 -8.83 10.67 18.76
N GLN A 5 -8.89 11.38 17.63
CA GLN A 5 -9.30 10.84 16.35
C GLN A 5 -8.18 11.05 15.34
N VAL A 6 -7.90 10.04 14.54
CA VAL A 6 -6.92 10.09 13.45
C VAL A 6 -7.56 9.67 12.14
N LYS A 7 -7.00 10.13 11.03
CA LYS A 7 -7.42 9.75 9.69
C LYS A 7 -6.23 9.13 8.97
N LEU A 8 -6.51 8.02 8.28
CA LEU A 8 -5.58 7.35 7.39
C LEU A 8 -6.23 7.23 6.02
N GLU A 9 -5.43 7.38 4.98
CA GLU A 9 -5.82 7.12 3.60
C GLU A 9 -5.16 5.82 3.16
N LEU A 10 -5.99 4.90 2.65
CA LEU A 10 -5.56 3.66 2.04
C LEU A 10 -5.93 3.71 0.56
N GLY A 11 -5.01 3.31 -0.32
CA GLY A 11 -5.25 3.39 -1.74
C GLY A 11 -4.29 2.56 -2.56
N HIS A 12 -4.56 2.55 -3.87
CA HIS A 12 -3.73 1.85 -4.83
C HIS A 12 -3.79 2.54 -6.20
N ARG A 13 -2.82 2.24 -7.06
CA ARG A 13 -2.87 2.52 -8.50
C ARG A 13 -2.50 1.25 -9.23
N ALA A 14 -3.19 0.96 -10.32
CA ALA A 14 -2.85 -0.12 -11.23
C ALA A 14 -2.85 0.43 -12.66
N GLN A 15 -1.86 0.03 -13.43
CA GLN A 15 -1.69 0.43 -14.82
C GLN A 15 -1.46 -0.79 -15.68
N VAL A 16 -2.26 -0.92 -16.74
CA VAL A 16 -2.07 -1.95 -17.75
C VAL A 16 -0.73 -1.72 -18.45
N ARG A 17 0.09 -2.76 -18.53
CA ARG A 17 1.36 -2.73 -19.27
C ARG A 17 1.09 -2.78 -20.77
N LYS A 18 1.89 -2.05 -21.56
CA LYS A 18 1.83 -2.13 -23.03
C LYS A 18 2.17 -3.53 -23.56
N LYS A 19 3.07 -4.24 -22.87
CA LYS A 19 3.43 -5.64 -23.12
C LYS A 19 3.59 -6.34 -21.75
N PRO A 20 3.11 -7.58 -21.61
CA PRO A 20 3.32 -8.36 -20.38
C PRO A 20 4.81 -8.57 -20.07
N THR A 21 5.13 -8.88 -18.82
CA THR A 21 6.48 -9.35 -18.46
C THR A 21 6.74 -10.75 -19.01
N VAL A 22 7.98 -11.24 -18.91
CA VAL A 22 8.35 -12.60 -19.34
C VAL A 22 7.58 -13.65 -18.54
N GLU A 23 7.30 -13.36 -17.27
CA GLU A 23 6.49 -14.16 -16.35
C GLU A 23 4.98 -14.02 -16.60
N GLY A 24 4.57 -13.17 -17.54
CA GLY A 24 3.17 -12.97 -17.92
C GLY A 24 2.42 -11.90 -17.11
N PHE A 25 3.08 -11.11 -16.27
CA PHE A 25 2.39 -10.06 -15.52
C PHE A 25 1.91 -8.94 -16.45
N THR A 26 0.62 -8.60 -16.35
CA THR A 26 -0.06 -7.68 -17.27
C THR A 26 -0.22 -6.27 -16.73
N HIS A 27 -0.03 -6.07 -15.42
CA HIS A 27 -0.23 -4.79 -14.75
C HIS A 27 0.95 -4.45 -13.86
N ASP A 28 1.30 -3.18 -13.83
CA ASP A 28 2.10 -2.60 -12.76
C ASP A 28 1.15 -2.00 -11.74
N TRP A 29 1.40 -2.22 -10.46
CA TRP A 29 0.55 -1.69 -9.40
C TRP A 29 1.37 -1.28 -8.17
N LEU A 30 0.78 -0.38 -7.39
CA LEU A 30 1.28 0.03 -6.09
C LEU A 30 0.10 0.17 -5.12
N VAL A 31 0.33 -0.13 -3.85
CA VAL A 31 -0.61 0.09 -2.74
C VAL A 31 0.06 0.96 -1.68
N PHE A 32 -0.70 1.76 -0.94
CA PHE A 32 -0.16 2.65 0.09
C PHE A 32 -1.08 2.83 1.29
N VAL A 33 -0.47 3.20 2.41
CA VAL A 33 -1.11 3.78 3.60
C VAL A 33 -0.42 5.12 3.87
N ARG A 34 -1.19 6.20 4.04
CA ARG A 34 -0.64 7.54 4.32
C ARG A 34 -1.58 8.39 5.18
N GLY A 35 -1.10 9.53 5.67
CA GLY A 35 -1.96 10.56 6.26
C GLY A 35 -2.60 11.44 5.18
N PRO A 36 -3.74 12.09 5.48
CA PRO A 36 -4.34 13.06 4.57
C PRO A 36 -3.44 14.28 4.39
N GLU A 37 -3.51 14.92 3.22
CA GLU A 37 -2.81 16.19 2.94
C GLU A 37 -1.29 16.17 3.26
N HIS A 38 -0.63 15.02 3.07
CA HIS A 38 0.79 14.80 3.40
C HIS A 38 1.13 14.85 4.90
N SER A 39 0.14 14.64 5.79
CA SER A 39 0.36 14.52 7.23
C SER A 39 1.34 13.38 7.56
N ASN A 40 2.27 13.64 8.49
CA ASN A 40 3.24 12.64 8.92
C ASN A 40 2.63 11.68 9.96
N ILE A 41 2.33 10.45 9.52
CA ILE A 41 1.75 9.41 10.40
C ILE A 41 2.80 8.64 11.21
N GLN A 42 4.10 8.82 10.91
CA GLN A 42 5.18 8.11 11.60
C GLN A 42 5.23 8.44 13.10
N HIS A 43 4.65 9.57 13.51
CA HIS A 43 4.54 9.94 14.93
C HIS A 43 3.77 8.90 15.77
N PHE A 44 2.88 8.11 15.16
CA PHE A 44 2.06 7.14 15.87
C PHE A 44 1.94 5.78 15.17
N VAL A 45 2.49 5.61 13.97
CA VAL A 45 2.53 4.34 13.25
C VAL A 45 3.93 3.73 13.36
N GLU A 46 4.05 2.64 14.11
CA GLU A 46 5.30 1.88 14.24
C GLU A 46 5.70 1.20 12.92
N LYS A 47 4.76 0.50 12.28
CA LYS A 47 4.96 -0.18 11.00
C LYS A 47 3.65 -0.39 10.26
N VAL A 48 3.76 -0.60 8.95
CA VAL A 48 2.68 -1.08 8.09
C VAL A 48 3.10 -2.43 7.53
N VAL A 49 2.20 -3.42 7.55
CA VAL A 49 2.44 -4.74 6.99
C VAL A 49 1.43 -5.00 5.88
N PHE A 50 1.89 -5.32 4.69
CA PHE A 50 1.07 -5.73 3.56
C PHE A 50 1.12 -7.24 3.39
N HIS A 51 -0.04 -7.88 3.52
CA HIS A 51 -0.22 -9.31 3.24
C HIS A 51 -0.60 -9.49 1.77
N LEU A 52 0.38 -9.75 0.92
CA LEU A 52 0.17 -10.04 -0.50
C LEU A 52 -0.30 -11.49 -0.69
N HIS A 53 -0.89 -11.78 -1.86
CA HIS A 53 -1.25 -13.14 -2.25
C HIS A 53 -0.02 -14.06 -2.26
N GLU A 54 -0.19 -15.34 -1.91
CA GLU A 54 0.91 -16.29 -1.69
C GLU A 54 1.76 -16.57 -2.94
N SER A 55 1.22 -16.30 -4.12
CA SER A 55 1.97 -16.36 -5.39
C SER A 55 3.11 -15.33 -5.48
N PHE A 56 3.11 -14.31 -4.63
CA PHE A 56 4.18 -13.31 -4.59
C PHE A 56 5.34 -13.78 -3.71
N PRO A 57 6.59 -13.63 -4.17
CA PRO A 57 7.74 -13.96 -3.34
C PRO A 57 7.79 -13.02 -2.13
N ARG A 58 8.00 -13.61 -0.94
CA ARG A 58 7.95 -12.89 0.36
C ARG A 58 6.63 -12.13 0.50
N PRO A 59 5.47 -12.82 0.65
CA PRO A 59 4.16 -12.20 0.56
C PRO A 59 3.86 -11.25 1.73
N LYS A 60 4.53 -11.40 2.87
CA LYS A 60 4.48 -10.45 3.98
C LYS A 60 5.53 -9.36 3.74
N ARG A 61 5.08 -8.16 3.36
CA ARG A 61 5.91 -6.97 3.14
C ARG A 61 5.73 -5.94 4.23
#